data_AF-A0A8T3VVT1-F1
#
_entry.id   AF-A0A8T3VVT1-F1
#
_cell.length_a   1.000
_cell.length_b   1.000
_cell.length_c   1.000
_cell.angle_alpha   90.00
_cell.angle_beta   90.00
_cell.angle_gamma   90.00
#
_symmetry.space_group_name_H-M   'P 1'
#
loop_
_entity.id
_entity.type
_entity.pdbx_description
1 polymer ?
#
loop_
_entity_poly.entity_id
_entity_poly.type
_entity_poly.pdbx_seq_one_letter_code
_entity_poly.pdbx_strand_id
1 'polypeptide(L)'
;MITITKAEEEVLNQIKSYQEEKIEVSLIKDDLGMYEHDLNDLLKSLKSKGLVFYKGSTVQLKEVDAQINTVDSKEDVINAELNQKEKASFEIIKSLADQKGFVSRYEIEGNLLYGDLKLSDFRMYHILLSLENKGLIKAVYRKNGDYYKIL
;
A
#
# COMPACT_ATOMS: atom_id res chain seq x y z
N MET A 1 -3.77 -6.36 -1.78
CA MET A 1 -4.26 -5.60 -2.95
C MET A 1 -3.19 -4.59 -3.31
N ILE A 2 -2.78 -4.51 -4.57
CA ILE A 2 -1.77 -3.56 -5.05
C ILE A 2 -2.48 -2.51 -5.89
N THR A 3 -2.26 -1.23 -5.59
CA THR A 3 -2.87 -0.14 -6.36
C THR A 3 -1.89 0.41 -7.39
N ILE A 4 -2.32 0.53 -8.64
CA ILE A 4 -1.52 1.05 -9.75
C ILE A 4 -2.29 2.11 -10.54
N THR A 5 -1.58 2.93 -11.31
CA THR A 5 -2.22 3.87 -12.24
C THR A 5 -2.68 3.16 -13.51
N LYS A 6 -3.55 3.80 -14.29
CA LYS A 6 -3.95 3.31 -15.63
C LYS A 6 -2.77 3.06 -16.56
N ALA A 7 -1.78 3.96 -16.57
CA ALA A 7 -0.58 3.80 -17.39
C ALA A 7 0.28 2.61 -16.93
N GLU A 8 0.37 2.36 -15.62
CA GLU A 8 1.04 1.18 -15.08
C GLU A 8 0.29 -0.11 -15.44
N GLU A 9 -1.04 -0.09 -15.43
CA GLU A 9 -1.88 -1.22 -15.85
C GLU A 9 -1.70 -1.56 -17.32
N GLU A 10 -1.66 -0.57 -18.20
CA GLU A 10 -1.45 -0.75 -19.64
C GLU A 10 -0.11 -1.45 -19.92
N VAL A 11 0.98 -0.96 -19.31
CA VAL A 11 2.30 -1.59 -19.41
C VAL A 11 2.29 -3.01 -18.86
N LEU A 12 1.63 -3.24 -17.72
CA LEU A 12 1.57 -4.56 -17.11
C LEU A 12 0.78 -5.56 -17.97
N ASN A 13 -0.32 -5.13 -18.58
CA ASN A 13 -1.13 -5.96 -19.46
C ASN A 13 -0.41 -6.27 -20.76
N GLN A 14 0.38 -5.33 -21.29
CA GLN A 14 1.25 -5.60 -22.44
C GLN A 14 2.33 -6.63 -22.08
N ILE A 15 2.96 -6.53 -20.90
CA ILE A 15 3.93 -7.55 -20.46
C ILE A 15 3.28 -8.94 -20.34
N LYS A 16 2.03 -9.01 -19.84
CA LYS A 16 1.28 -10.27 -19.76
C LYS A 16 0.95 -10.87 -21.12
N SER A 17 0.79 -10.05 -22.16
CA SER A 17 0.35 -10.52 -23.49
C SER A 17 1.42 -11.32 -24.23
N TYR A 18 2.71 -11.03 -24.00
CA TYR A 18 3.80 -11.76 -24.65
C TYR A 18 3.90 -13.23 -24.22
N GLN A 19 3.38 -13.60 -23.03
CA GLN A 19 3.49 -14.96 -22.47
C GLN A 19 4.95 -15.48 -22.37
N GLU A 20 5.94 -14.60 -22.48
CA GLU A 20 7.36 -14.91 -22.41
C GLU A 20 7.90 -14.67 -21.00
N GLU A 21 8.85 -15.53 -20.58
CA GLU A 21 9.52 -15.36 -19.29
C GLU A 21 10.36 -14.09 -19.22
N LYS A 22 10.84 -13.56 -20.34
CA LYS A 22 11.74 -12.42 -20.36
C LYS A 22 11.59 -11.62 -21.65
N ILE A 23 11.12 -10.39 -21.51
CA ILE A 23 10.76 -9.51 -22.63
C ILE A 23 11.76 -8.35 -22.69
N GLU A 24 12.17 -7.98 -23.91
CA GLU A 24 12.99 -6.78 -24.13
C GLU A 24 12.15 -5.51 -24.04
N VAL A 25 12.67 -4.51 -23.34
CA VAL A 25 11.97 -3.23 -23.12
C VAL A 25 11.71 -2.49 -24.42
N SER A 26 12.57 -2.67 -25.43
CA SER A 26 12.41 -2.11 -26.77
C SER A 26 11.13 -2.60 -27.45
N LEU A 27 10.75 -3.88 -27.27
CA LEU A 27 9.53 -4.44 -27.86
C LEU A 27 8.29 -3.79 -27.25
N ILE A 28 8.28 -3.65 -25.91
CA ILE A 28 7.18 -2.99 -25.18
C ILE A 28 7.06 -1.53 -25.59
N LYS A 29 8.19 -0.86 -25.77
CA LYS A 29 8.26 0.53 -26.23
C LYS A 29 7.63 0.70 -27.61
N ASP A 30 7.99 -0.16 -28.55
CA ASP A 30 7.50 -0.11 -29.92
C ASP A 30 6.00 -0.40 -29.99
N ASP A 31 5.51 -1.39 -29.22
CA ASP A 31 4.10 -1.77 -29.20
C ASP A 31 3.20 -0.72 -28.52
N LEU A 32 3.67 -0.06 -27.47
CA LEU A 32 2.91 0.98 -26.76
C LEU A 32 3.12 2.39 -27.33
N GLY A 33 4.07 2.57 -28.25
CA GLY A 33 4.40 3.88 -28.83
C GLY A 33 4.83 4.93 -27.79
N MET A 34 5.39 4.51 -26.65
CA MET A 34 5.74 5.41 -25.55
C MET A 34 7.19 5.87 -25.62
N TYR A 35 7.50 7.00 -24.97
CA TYR A 35 8.88 7.41 -24.79
C TYR A 35 9.60 6.49 -23.80
N GLU A 36 10.89 6.26 -24.06
CA GLU A 36 11.71 5.32 -23.30
C GLU A 36 11.86 5.72 -21.82
N HIS A 37 11.96 7.02 -21.55
CA HIS A 37 12.05 7.52 -20.17
C HIS A 37 10.75 7.25 -19.39
N ASP A 38 9.60 7.49 -20.00
CA ASP A 38 8.28 7.23 -19.41
C ASP A 38 8.08 5.74 -19.11
N LEU A 39 8.39 4.88 -20.08
CA LEU A 39 8.32 3.43 -19.90
C LEU A 39 9.25 2.97 -18.77
N ASN A 40 10.48 3.45 -18.74
CA ASN A 40 11.44 3.09 -17.70
C ASN A 40 10.98 3.50 -16.31
N ASP A 41 10.33 4.65 -16.17
CA ASP A 41 9.80 5.10 -14.89
C ASP A 41 8.58 4.29 -14.44
N LEU A 42 7.69 3.91 -15.37
CA LEU A 42 6.59 2.99 -15.08
C LEU A 42 7.11 1.60 -14.67
N LEU A 43 8.12 1.07 -15.37
CA LEU A 43 8.73 -0.22 -15.04
C LEU A 43 9.44 -0.21 -13.68
N LYS A 44 10.11 0.89 -13.31
CA LYS A 44 10.68 1.06 -11.96
C LYS A 44 9.60 1.06 -10.89
N SER A 45 8.47 1.71 -11.15
CA SER A 45 7.32 1.74 -10.22
C SER A 45 6.68 0.35 -10.07
N LEU A 46 6.44 -0.35 -11.19
CA LEU A 46 5.95 -1.74 -11.16
C LEU A 46 6.92 -2.68 -10.42
N LYS A 47 8.23 -2.46 -10.56
CA LYS A 47 9.28 -3.19 -9.84
C LYS A 47 9.23 -2.92 -8.33
N SER A 48 9.08 -1.67 -7.90
CA SER A 48 9.02 -1.34 -6.47
C SER A 48 7.77 -1.90 -5.80
N LYS A 49 6.67 -2.01 -6.55
CA LYS A 49 5.42 -2.68 -6.14
C LYS A 49 5.49 -4.21 -6.21
N GLY A 50 6.61 -4.77 -6.66
CA GLY A 50 6.85 -6.21 -6.71
C GLY A 50 6.13 -6.96 -7.83
N LEU A 51 5.55 -6.26 -8.82
CA LEU A 51 4.79 -6.86 -9.92
C LEU A 51 5.67 -7.39 -11.05
N VAL A 52 6.87 -6.83 -11.21
CA VAL A 52 7.81 -7.23 -12.27
C VAL A 52 9.25 -7.30 -11.75
N PHE A 53 10.08 -8.10 -12.42
CA PHE A 53 11.53 -8.00 -12.35
C PHE A 53 12.01 -7.15 -13.52
N TYR A 54 12.67 -6.02 -13.22
CA TYR A 54 13.19 -5.12 -14.24
C TYR A 54 14.70 -4.88 -14.06
N LYS A 55 15.46 -5.13 -15.14
CA LYS A 55 16.93 -5.04 -15.22
C LYS A 55 17.41 -4.01 -16.28
N GLY A 56 16.65 -2.95 -16.52
CA GLY A 56 17.05 -1.89 -17.46
C GLY A 56 16.67 -2.20 -18.90
N SER A 57 17.21 -3.27 -19.47
CA SER A 57 16.94 -3.70 -20.85
C SER A 57 15.85 -4.76 -20.97
N THR A 58 15.57 -5.47 -19.89
CA THR A 58 14.65 -6.62 -19.89
C THR A 58 13.72 -6.58 -18.69
N VAL A 59 12.50 -7.08 -18.90
CA VAL A 59 11.46 -7.20 -17.90
C VAL A 59 10.90 -8.63 -17.88
N GLN A 60 10.53 -9.09 -16.70
CA GLN A 60 9.87 -10.37 -16.47
C GLN A 60 8.69 -10.16 -15.52
N LEU A 61 7.55 -10.77 -15.83
CA LEU A 61 6.40 -10.75 -14.93
C LEU A 61 6.72 -11.55 -13.66
N LYS A 62 6.29 -11.05 -12.49
CA LYS A 62 6.24 -11.89 -11.29
C LYS A 62 4.86 -12.51 -11.17
N GLU A 63 4.83 -13.78 -10.80
CA GLU A 63 3.59 -14.35 -10.28
C GLU A 63 3.30 -13.72 -8.91
N VAL A 64 2.22 -12.96 -8.85
CA VAL A 64 1.75 -12.30 -7.63
C VAL A 64 0.29 -12.64 -7.45
N ASP A 65 -0.03 -13.40 -6.41
CA ASP A 65 -1.40 -13.68 -5.97
C ASP A 65 -2.01 -12.47 -5.22
N ALA A 66 -1.92 -11.28 -5.81
CA ALA A 66 -2.48 -10.05 -5.27
C ALA A 66 -3.48 -9.43 -6.24
N GLN A 67 -4.66 -9.09 -5.71
CA GLN A 67 -5.64 -8.31 -6.45
C GLN A 67 -5.06 -6.95 -6.84
N ILE A 68 -5.17 -6.57 -8.12
CA ILE A 68 -4.74 -5.28 -8.65
C ILE A 68 -5.94 -4.33 -8.65
N ASN A 69 -5.74 -3.12 -8.13
CA ASN A 69 -6.71 -2.03 -8.20
C ASN A 69 -6.13 -0.90 -9.05
N THR A 70 -6.87 -0.44 -10.05
CA THR A 70 -6.41 0.66 -10.93
C THR A 70 -7.06 1.97 -10.53
N VAL A 71 -6.27 3.04 -10.49
CA VAL A 71 -6.71 4.40 -10.22
C VAL A 71 -6.16 5.38 -11.27
N ASP A 72 -6.70 6.60 -11.29
CA ASP A 72 -6.42 7.57 -12.34
C ASP A 72 -5.07 8.26 -12.18
N SER A 73 -4.65 8.55 -10.94
CA SER A 73 -3.45 9.34 -10.67
C SER A 73 -2.51 8.71 -9.65
N LYS A 74 -1.26 9.18 -9.62
CA LYS A 74 -0.29 8.81 -8.57
C LYS A 74 -0.76 9.24 -7.18
N GLU A 75 -1.48 10.35 -7.08
CA GLU A 75 -2.06 10.82 -5.82
C GLU A 75 -3.13 9.85 -5.33
N ASP A 76 -3.95 9.31 -6.24
CA ASP A 76 -4.95 8.29 -5.89
C ASP A 76 -4.29 6.98 -5.44
N VAL A 77 -3.14 6.61 -6.03
CA VAL A 77 -2.36 5.45 -5.57
C VAL A 77 -1.93 5.67 -4.12
N ILE A 78 -1.34 6.84 -3.85
CA ILE A 78 -0.92 7.21 -2.49
C ILE A 78 -2.13 7.16 -1.56
N ASN A 79 -3.22 7.85 -1.88
CA ASN A 79 -4.44 7.88 -1.06
C ASN A 79 -5.00 6.48 -0.80
N ALA A 80 -5.02 5.60 -1.81
CA ALA A 80 -5.45 4.22 -1.65
C ALA A 80 -4.53 3.44 -0.70
N GLU A 81 -3.21 3.55 -0.83
CA GLU A 81 -2.25 2.94 0.09
C GLU A 81 -2.39 3.49 1.52
N LEU A 82 -2.61 4.81 1.65
CA LEU A 82 -2.84 5.46 2.94
C LEU A 82 -4.11 4.92 3.60
N ASN A 83 -5.19 4.78 2.85
CA ASN A 83 -6.47 4.21 3.32
C ASN A 83 -6.34 2.74 3.69
N GLN A 84 -5.56 1.94 2.94
CA GLN A 84 -5.29 0.55 3.27
C GLN A 84 -4.52 0.42 4.57
N LYS A 85 -3.47 1.22 4.78
CA LYS A 85 -2.72 1.26 6.04
C LYS A 85 -3.61 1.68 7.20
N GLU A 86 -4.46 2.69 7.01
CA GLU A 86 -5.40 3.13 8.03
C GLU A 86 -6.39 2.00 8.42
N LYS A 87 -6.95 1.31 7.42
CA LYS A 87 -7.83 0.16 7.65
C LYS A 87 -7.11 -0.97 8.38
N ALA A 88 -5.91 -1.34 7.95
CA ALA A 88 -5.11 -2.38 8.58
C ALA A 88 -4.76 -2.03 10.03
N SER A 89 -4.36 -0.77 10.28
CA SER A 89 -4.15 -0.27 11.64
C SER A 89 -5.39 -0.39 12.51
N PHE A 90 -6.57 -0.05 11.97
CA PHE A 90 -7.81 -0.17 12.73
C PHE A 90 -8.18 -1.61 13.07
N GLU A 91 -7.96 -2.56 12.17
CA GLU A 91 -8.19 -3.99 12.46
C GLU A 91 -7.22 -4.53 13.52
N ILE A 92 -5.95 -4.09 13.51
CA ILE A 92 -5.00 -4.39 14.59
C ILE A 92 -5.51 -3.83 15.92
N ILE A 93 -5.93 -2.55 15.95
CA ILE A 93 -6.48 -1.91 17.14
C ILE A 93 -7.70 -2.68 17.69
N LYS A 94 -8.61 -3.14 16.81
CA LYS A 94 -9.74 -3.99 17.19
C LYS A 94 -9.30 -5.31 17.82
N SER A 95 -8.31 -5.96 17.23
CA SER A 95 -7.81 -7.25 17.72
C SER A 95 -7.16 -7.17 19.10
N LEU A 96 -6.61 -5.99 19.44
CA LEU A 96 -5.97 -5.72 20.73
C LEU A 96 -6.95 -5.26 21.82
N ALA A 97 -8.16 -4.85 21.44
CA ALA A 97 -9.11 -4.29 22.39
C ALA A 97 -9.69 -5.37 23.32
N ASP A 98 -9.89 -5.00 24.58
CA ASP A 98 -10.57 -5.84 25.57
C ASP A 98 -12.06 -6.02 25.22
N GLN A 99 -12.76 -6.87 26.00
CA GLN A 99 -14.19 -7.13 25.82
C GLN A 99 -15.07 -5.87 25.93
N LYS A 100 -14.55 -4.78 26.50
CA LYS A 100 -15.24 -3.49 26.65
C LYS A 100 -14.82 -2.49 25.58
N GLY A 101 -14.00 -2.91 24.61
CA GLY A 101 -13.52 -2.11 23.48
C GLY A 101 -12.37 -1.17 23.83
N PHE A 102 -11.63 -1.40 24.91
CA PHE A 102 -10.50 -0.55 25.30
C PHE A 102 -9.16 -1.21 25.00
N VAL A 103 -8.22 -0.40 24.55
CA VAL A 103 -6.84 -0.80 24.27
C VAL A 103 -5.90 0.27 24.78
N SER A 104 -4.77 -0.13 25.37
CA SER A 104 -3.80 0.85 25.85
C SER A 104 -3.04 1.48 24.69
N ARG A 105 -2.66 2.74 24.82
CA ARG A 105 -1.85 3.43 23.81
C ARG A 105 -0.53 2.72 23.55
N TYR A 106 0.10 2.19 24.61
CA TYR A 106 1.37 1.47 24.52
C TYR A 106 1.26 0.20 23.65
N GLU A 107 0.16 -0.57 23.78
CA GLU A 107 -0.05 -1.77 22.95
C GLU A 107 -0.27 -1.41 21.47
N ILE A 108 -0.99 -0.32 21.20
CA ILE A 108 -1.15 0.20 19.84
C ILE A 108 0.22 0.58 19.28
N GLU A 109 1.00 1.38 20.00
CA GLU A 109 2.32 1.85 19.56
C GLU A 109 3.26 0.67 19.29
N GLY A 110 3.31 -0.30 20.21
CA GLY A 110 4.10 -1.53 20.05
C GLY A 110 3.79 -2.27 18.74
N ASN A 111 2.51 -2.48 18.45
CA ASN A 111 2.09 -3.23 17.27
C ASN A 111 2.19 -2.42 15.97
N LEU A 112 1.84 -1.14 15.99
CA LEU A 112 1.82 -0.32 14.79
C LEU A 112 3.24 0.09 14.33
N LEU A 113 4.16 0.33 15.26
CA LEU A 113 5.53 0.75 14.96
C LEU A 113 6.47 -0.44 14.72
N TYR A 114 6.32 -1.51 15.49
CA TYR A 114 7.27 -2.62 15.49
C TYR A 114 6.69 -3.95 14.99
N GLY A 115 5.37 -4.04 14.82
CA GLY A 115 4.69 -5.18 14.20
C GLY A 115 4.73 -5.14 12.68
N ASP A 116 3.79 -5.82 12.02
CA ASP A 116 3.84 -6.04 10.57
C ASP A 116 3.78 -4.77 9.72
N LEU A 117 3.06 -3.74 10.19
CA LEU A 117 2.89 -2.49 9.45
C LEU A 117 4.13 -1.59 9.47
N LYS A 118 5.01 -1.75 10.47
CA LYS A 118 6.25 -0.98 10.68
C LYS A 118 6.09 0.51 10.36
N LEU A 119 5.05 1.13 10.92
CA LEU A 119 4.76 2.53 10.68
C LEU A 119 5.83 3.40 11.34
N SER A 120 6.08 4.58 10.77
CA SER A 120 6.82 5.62 11.50
C SER A 120 5.93 6.26 12.56
N ASP A 121 6.54 6.85 13.59
CA ASP A 121 5.82 7.58 14.65
C ASP A 121 4.85 8.62 14.08
N PHE A 122 5.33 9.42 13.12
CA PHE A 122 4.53 10.41 12.42
C PHE A 122 3.33 9.78 11.72
N ARG A 123 3.54 8.67 11.00
CA ARG A 123 2.48 8.01 10.24
C ARG A 123 1.43 7.38 11.15
N MET A 124 1.88 6.72 12.22
CA MET A 124 1.01 6.16 13.24
C MET A 124 0.13 7.24 13.88
N TYR A 125 0.73 8.35 14.32
CA TYR A 125 -0.02 9.46 14.91
C TYR A 125 -1.11 9.99 13.99
N HIS A 126 -0.78 10.23 12.71
CA HIS A 126 -1.75 10.69 11.72
C HIS A 126 -2.88 9.70 11.47
N ILE A 127 -2.59 8.39 11.50
CA ILE A 127 -3.62 7.36 11.38
C ILE A 127 -4.55 7.38 12.60
N LEU A 128 -4.02 7.45 13.82
CA LEU A 128 -4.84 7.53 15.03
C LEU A 128 -5.75 8.77 15.03
N LEU A 129 -5.20 9.93 14.64
CA LEU A 129 -5.97 11.15 14.49
C LEU A 129 -7.06 11.04 13.41
N SER A 130 -6.75 10.42 12.26
CA SER A 130 -7.72 10.17 11.19
C SER A 130 -8.87 9.29 11.68
N LEU A 131 -8.57 8.18 12.38
CA LEU A 131 -9.56 7.27 12.93
C LEU A 131 -10.45 7.94 14.00
N GLU A 132 -9.86 8.78 14.84
CA GLU A 132 -10.59 9.57 15.84
C GLU A 132 -11.51 10.60 15.19
N ASN A 133 -11.03 11.32 14.18
CA ASN A 133 -11.85 12.27 13.39
C ASN A 133 -13.00 11.58 12.66
N LYS A 134 -12.82 10.32 12.23
CA LYS A 134 -13.87 9.49 11.63
C LYS A 134 -14.82 8.88 12.66
N GLY A 135 -14.58 9.10 13.96
CA GLY A 135 -15.42 8.58 15.04
C GLY A 135 -15.33 7.07 15.21
N LEU A 136 -14.24 6.43 14.76
CA LEU A 136 -14.03 4.98 14.88
C LEU A 136 -13.36 4.60 16.21
N ILE A 137 -12.56 5.51 16.74
CA ILE A 137 -11.92 5.38 18.05
C ILE A 137 -12.05 6.71 18.80
N LYS A 138 -11.83 6.68 20.11
CA LYS A 138 -11.79 7.88 20.95
C LYS A 138 -10.73 7.75 22.02
N ALA A 139 -9.90 8.78 22.20
CA ALA A 139 -8.95 8.83 23.30
C ALA A 139 -9.68 8.89 24.65
N VAL A 140 -9.25 8.07 25.61
CA VAL A 140 -9.80 8.00 26.97
C VAL A 140 -8.66 7.94 27.98
N TYR A 141 -8.65 8.87 28.93
CA TYR A 141 -7.73 8.82 30.05
C TYR A 141 -8.26 7.88 31.15
N ARG A 142 -7.43 6.97 31.63
CA ARG A 142 -7.72 6.09 32.76
C ARG A 142 -6.66 6.25 33.85
N LYS A 143 -6.98 5.80 35.07
CA LYS A 143 -6.05 5.86 36.21
C LYS A 143 -4.67 5.26 35.92
N ASN A 144 -4.58 4.33 34.98
CA ASN A 144 -3.37 3.58 34.65
C ASN A 144 -2.75 4.00 33.30
N GLY A 145 -3.11 5.16 32.75
CA GLY A 145 -2.51 5.73 31.55
C GLY A 145 -3.49 6.07 30.42
N ASP A 146 -2.93 6.24 29.23
CA ASP A 146 -3.65 6.61 28.00
C ASP A 146 -4.22 5.39 27.29
N TYR A 147 -5.50 5.45 26.94
CA TYR A 147 -6.21 4.40 26.23
C TYR A 147 -6.97 4.97 25.04
N TYR A 148 -7.31 4.08 24.12
CA TYR A 148 -8.35 4.34 23.12
C TYR A 148 -9.53 3.41 23.37
N LYS A 149 -10.73 3.94 23.14
CA LYS A 149 -11.98 3.18 23.10
C LYS A 149 -12.46 3.09 21.66
N ILE A 150 -12.78 1.88 21.21
CA ILE A 150 -13.44 1.64 19.92
C ILE A 150 -14.92 2.02 20.04
N LEU A 151 -15.44 2.71 19.02
CA LEU A 151 -16.81 3.22 18.97
C LEU A 151 -17.72 2.37 18.09
#